data_AF-A0A0V1JG74-F1
#
_entry.id   AF-A0A0V1JG74-F1
#
_cell.length_a   1.000
_cell.length_b   1.000
_cell.length_c   1.000
_cell.angle_alpha   90.00
_cell.angle_beta   90.00
_cell.angle_gamma   90.00
#
_symmetry.space_group_name_H-M   'P 1'
#
loop_
_entity.id
_entity.type
_entity.pdbx_description
1 polymer ?
#
loop_
_entity_poly.entity_id
_entity_poly.type
_entity_poly.pdbx_seq_one_letter_code
_entity_poly.pdbx_strand_id
1 'polypeptide(L)' 'MRVGLDFAGSLHVKDSEHLQNVYICLFTCMVTRAVHLEMVMDMTTISFLAAFLRFIARRGRPS' A
#
# COMPACT_ATOMS: atom_id res chain seq x y z
N MET A 1 3.97 -17.06 1.85
CA MET A 1 4.20 -15.82 2.62
C MET A 1 2.88 -15.44 3.25
N ARG A 2 2.76 -15.48 4.58
CA ARG A 2 1.56 -14.97 5.27
C ARG A 2 1.67 -13.46 5.39
N VAL A 3 0.69 -12.74 4.88
CA VAL A 3 0.73 -11.27 4.79
C VAL A 3 -0.48 -10.70 5.53
N GLY A 4 -0.22 -9.81 6.47
CA GLY A 4 -1.23 -8.91 7.02
C GLY A 4 -1.36 -7.68 6.12
N LEU A 5 -2.58 -7.19 5.98
CA LEU A 5 -2.91 -5.99 5.20
C LEU A 5 -3.50 -4.94 6.14
N ASP A 6 -3.03 -3.70 6.04
CA ASP A 6 -3.60 -2.55 6.73
C ASP A 6 -3.47 -1.27 5.89
N PHE A 7 -4.14 -0.20 6.30
CA PHE A 7 -3.96 1.14 5.74
C PHE A 7 -3.50 2.11 6.82
N ALA A 8 -2.39 2.79 6.57
CA ALA A 8 -2.03 3.95 7.37
C ALA A 8 -2.99 5.12 7.08
N GLY A 9 -3.15 5.99 8.07
CA GLY A 9 -4.00 7.19 7.95
C GLY A 9 -3.60 8.08 6.76
N SER A 10 -4.51 8.99 6.39
CA SER A 10 -4.31 9.90 5.26
C SER A 10 -3.09 10.80 5.48
N LEU A 11 -2.17 10.79 4.54
CA LEU A 11 -1.04 11.70 4.45
C LEU A 11 -1.37 12.82 3.47
N HIS A 12 -1.10 14.06 3.86
CA HIS A 12 -1.26 15.20 2.98
C HIS A 12 0.02 15.37 2.18
N VAL A 13 -0.01 15.02 0.89
CA VAL A 13 1.09 15.26 -0.03
C VAL A 13 0.81 16.53 -0.82
N LYS A 14 1.78 17.45 -0.80
CA LYS A 14 1.73 18.66 -1.62
C LYS A 14 2.32 18.35 -2.98
N ASP A 15 1.50 18.37 -4.02
CA ASP A 15 1.96 18.38 -5.40
C ASP A 15 1.83 19.81 -5.94
N SER A 16 2.96 20.52 -6.00
CA SER A 16 3.17 21.88 -6.54
C SER A 16 2.17 22.96 -6.06
N GLU A 17 0.89 22.86 -6.43
CA GLU A 17 -0.22 23.75 -6.04
C GLU A 17 -1.38 23.05 -5.30
N HIS A 18 -1.46 21.72 -5.32
CA HIS A 18 -2.57 20.96 -4.73
C HIS A 18 -2.12 20.14 -3.53
N LEU A 19 -2.85 20.27 -2.42
CA LEU A 19 -2.73 19.37 -1.28
C LEU A 19 -3.67 18.18 -1.54
N GLN A 20 -3.11 16.98 -1.67
CA GLN A 20 -3.89 15.76 -1.87
C GLN A 20 -3.70 14.78 -0.71
N ASN A 21 -4.81 14.16 -0.32
CA ASN A 21 -4.80 13.09 0.67
C ASN A 21 -4.42 11.80 -0.03
N VAL A 22 -3.25 11.26 0.30
CA VAL A 22 -2.83 9.92 -0.12
C VAL A 22 -2.91 8.98 1.07
N TYR A 23 -2.99 7.69 0.79
CA TYR A 23 -2.98 6.65 1.80
C TYR A 23 -1.80 5.72 1.56
N ILE A 24 -1.31 5.08 2.62
CA ILE A 24 -0.29 4.04 2.50
C ILE A 24 -0.92 2.69 2.80
N CYS A 25 -0.87 1.80 1.82
CA CYS A 25 -1.21 0.40 1.99
C CYS A 25 -0.01 -0.35 2.57
N LEU A 26 -0.24 -1.03 3.69
CA LEU A 26 0.75 -1.75 4.48
C LEU A 26 0.63 -3.25 4.22
N PHE A 27 1.65 -3.87 3.66
CA PHE A 27 1.75 -5.32 3.53
C PHE A 27 2.82 -5.86 4.48
N THR A 28 2.39 -6.53 5.53
CA THR A 28 3.29 -7.05 6.58
C THR A 28 3.50 -8.55 6.43
N CYS A 29 4.72 -8.97 6.14
CA CYS A 29 5.10 -10.38 6.15
C CYS A 29 5.16 -10.91 7.59
N MET A 30 4.26 -11.81 7.96
CA MET A 30 4.25 -12.39 9.31
C MET A 30 5.43 -13.35 9.56
N VAL A 31 6.06 -13.86 8.50
CA VAL A 31 7.19 -14.81 8.62
C VAL A 31 8.49 -14.06 8.90
N THR A 32 8.78 -13.02 8.12
CA THR A 32 10.04 -12.28 8.20
C THR A 32 9.94 -10.96 8.98
N ARG A 33 8.72 -10.55 9.37
CA ARG A 33 8.42 -9.24 9.94
C ARG A 33 8.76 -8.05 9.03
N ALA A 34 8.95 -8.29 7.74
CA ALA A 34 9.16 -7.24 6.75
C ALA A 34 7.84 -6.49 6.46
N VAL A 35 7.91 -5.16 6.36
CA VAL A 35 6.77 -4.31 6.00
C VAL A 35 7.02 -3.70 4.62
N HIS A 36 6.05 -3.82 3.72
CA HIS A 36 6.07 -3.17 2.40
C HIS A 36 5.02 -2.07 2.36
N LEU A 37 5.47 -0.87 2.00
CA LEU A 37 4.65 0.33 1.93
C LEU A 37 4.32 0.63 0.46
N GLU A 38 3.05 0.67 0.12
CA GLU A 38 2.58 1.12 -1.19
C GLU A 38 1.76 2.38 -1.05
N MET A 39 2.16 3.47 -1.71
CA MET A 39 1.34 4.67 -1.78
C MET A 39 0.15 4.43 -2.73
N VAL A 40 -1.03 4.86 -2.31
CA VAL A 40 -2.25 4.96 -3.13
C VAL A 40 -2.85 6.35 -3.02
N MET A 41 -3.48 6.82 -4.09
CA MET A 41 -4.08 8.15 -4.13
C MET A 41 -5.42 8.22 -3.38
N ASP A 42 -6.10 7.08 -3.22
CA ASP A 42 -7.38 6.97 -2.54
C ASP A 42 -7.57 5.56 -1.95
N MET A 43 -8.62 5.39 -1.15
CA MET A 43 -9.01 4.09 -0.58
C MET A 43 -9.97 3.30 -1.48
N THR A 44 -9.98 3.55 -2.80
CA THR A 44 -10.83 2.76 -3.71
C THR A 44 -10.24 1.38 -3.97
N THR A 45 -11.12 0.44 -4.32
CA THR A 45 -10.72 -0.94 -4.69
C THR A 45 -9.75 -0.96 -5.86
N ILE A 46 -9.88 -0.04 -6.82
CA ILE A 46 -9.01 0.04 -8.00
C ILE A 46 -7.59 0.42 -7.59
N SER A 47 -7.45 1.47 -6.77
CA SER A 47 -6.17 1.89 -6.23
C SER A 47 -5.52 0.83 -5.36
N PHE A 48 -6.30 0.16 -4.52
CA PHE A 48 -5.83 -0.99 -3.74
C PHE A 48 -5.34 -2.13 -4.63
N LEU A 49 -6.10 -2.53 -5.66
CA LEU A 49 -5.72 -3.61 -6.55
C LEU A 49 -4.42 -3.29 -7.29
N ALA A 50 -4.26 -2.04 -7.73
CA ALA A 50 -3.00 -1.57 -8.33
C ALA A 50 -1.81 -1.71 -7.35
N ALA A 51 -1.98 -1.30 -6.09
CA ALA A 51 -0.94 -1.50 -5.06
C ALA A 51 -0.66 -3.00 -4.80
N PHE A 52 -1.69 -3.83 -4.71
CA PHE A 52 -1.55 -5.26 -4.48
C PHE A 52 -0.84 -5.97 -5.63
N LEU A 53 -1.14 -5.61 -6.88
CA LEU A 53 -0.44 -6.13 -8.05
C LEU A 53 1.04 -5.74 -8.05
N ARG A 54 1.37 -4.49 -7.68
CA ARG A 54 2.77 -4.07 -7.52
C ARG A 54 3.48 -4.84 -6.40
N PHE A 55 2.79 -5.10 -5.30
CA PHE A 55 3.30 -5.93 -4.20
C PHE A 55 3.59 -7.36 -4.68
N ILE A 56 2.64 -8.03 -5.36
CA ILE A 56 2.81 -9.38 -5.92
C ILE A 56 3.95 -9.40 -6.94
N ALA A 57 4.03 -8.41 -7.83
CA ALA A 57 5.09 -8.35 -8.84
C ALA A 57 6.49 -8.29 -8.21
N ARG A 58 6.63 -7.66 -7.03
CA ARG A 58 7.91 -7.55 -6.31
C ARG A 58 8.20 -8.67 -5.31
N ARG A 59 7.18 -9.26 -4.68
CA ARG A 59 7.33 -10.20 -3.55
C ARG A 59 6.77 -11.59 -3.80
N GLY A 60 6.10 -11.80 -4.94
CA GLY A 60 5.38 -13.03 -5.24
C GLY A 60 4.00 -13.07 -4.59
N ARG A 61 3.20 -14.05 -4.99
CA ARG A 61 1.82 -14.19 -4.52
C ARG A 61 1.80 -14.60 -3.03
N PRO A 62 1.09 -13.87 -2.15
CA PRO A 62 0.87 -14.31 -0.78
C PRO A 62 0.05 -15.61 -0.75
N SER A 63 0.24 -16.40 0.31
CA SER A 63 -0.31 -17.75 0.49
C SER A 63 -1.19 -17.83 1.73
#